data_AF-M0BRC0-F1
#
_entry.id   AF-M0BRC0-F1
#
_cell.length_a   1.000
_cell.length_b   1.000
_cell.length_c   1.000
_cell.angle_alpha   90.00
_cell.angle_beta   90.00
_cell.angle_gamma   90.00
#
_symmetry.space_group_name_H-M   'P 1'
#
loop_
_entity.id
_entity.type
_entity.pdbx_description
1 polymer ?
#
loop_
_entity_poly.entity_id
_entity_poly.type
_entity_poly.pdbx_seq_one_letter_code
_entity_poly.pdbx_strand_id
1 'polypeptide(L)'
;MDTSEETATDGGAAPGIDQEALYATVYAATREAMLATVATIVYLVLAAFFVFGGVDLALSNSGTGSIVWGSCVSMVGVVIAAEATGVTSLSSRFR
;
A
#
# COMPACT_ATOMS: atom_id res chain seq x y z
N MET A 1 -34.45 40.60 41.32
CA MET A 1 -33.06 41.08 41.24
C MET A 1 -32.18 40.03 41.87
N ASP A 2 -31.15 39.50 41.26
CA ASP A 2 -30.73 39.46 39.86
C ASP A 2 -29.72 38.32 39.81
N THR A 3 -29.74 37.59 38.71
CA THR A 3 -28.92 36.44 38.35
C THR A 3 -27.43 36.75 38.36
N SER A 4 -26.62 35.82 38.86
CA SER A 4 -25.39 35.41 38.17
C SER A 4 -24.92 34.09 38.73
N GLU A 5 -25.28 33.03 38.01
CA GLU A 5 -24.56 31.78 38.00
C GLU A 5 -23.08 32.08 37.76
N GLU A 6 -22.24 31.85 38.76
CA GLU A 6 -20.81 31.74 38.55
C GLU A 6 -20.55 30.40 37.88
N THR A 7 -20.89 30.35 36.58
CA THR A 7 -20.33 29.37 35.67
C THR A 7 -18.85 29.66 35.62
N ALA A 8 -18.06 28.85 36.32
CA ALA A 8 -16.64 28.70 36.05
C ALA A 8 -16.52 28.28 34.58
N THR A 9 -16.44 29.28 33.71
CA THR A 9 -15.95 29.11 32.35
C THR A 9 -14.52 28.66 32.52
N ASP A 10 -14.31 27.35 32.35
CA ASP A 10 -13.00 26.77 32.06
C ASP A 10 -12.55 27.34 30.72
N GLY A 11 -12.14 28.60 30.77
CA GLY A 11 -11.41 29.32 29.73
C GLY A 11 -9.95 28.90 29.71
N GLY A 12 -9.65 27.64 30.02
CA GLY A 12 -8.42 27.00 29.62
C GLY A 12 -8.44 26.83 28.12
N ALA A 13 -7.74 27.73 27.41
CA ALA A 13 -7.52 27.74 25.97
C ALA A 13 -7.67 26.35 25.35
N ALA A 14 -8.79 26.10 24.67
CA ALA A 14 -8.80 25.07 23.63
C ALA A 14 -7.63 25.46 22.72
N PRO A 15 -6.55 24.66 22.61
CA PRO A 15 -5.45 25.00 21.73
C PRO A 15 -6.12 25.18 20.38
N GLY A 16 -6.08 26.40 19.86
CA GLY A 16 -6.73 26.71 18.59
C GLY A 16 -6.13 25.75 17.59
N ILE A 17 -6.86 24.68 17.29
CA ILE A 17 -6.42 23.67 16.34
C ILE A 17 -6.37 24.46 15.06
N ASP A 18 -5.16 24.79 14.65
CA ASP A 18 -4.89 25.42 13.38
C ASP A 18 -5.38 24.43 12.33
N GLN A 19 -6.62 24.66 11.87
CA GLN A 19 -7.30 23.76 10.95
C GLN A 19 -6.49 23.67 9.66
N GLU A 20 -5.79 24.73 9.25
CA GLU A 20 -4.88 24.68 8.10
C GLU A 20 -3.69 23.75 8.35
N ALA A 21 -3.07 23.80 9.53
CA ALA A 21 -2.01 22.86 9.88
C ALA A 21 -2.50 21.40 9.96
N LEU A 22 -3.72 21.17 10.45
CA LEU A 22 -4.31 19.84 10.55
C LEU A 22 -4.73 19.30 9.17
N TYR A 23 -5.31 20.14 8.31
CA TYR A 23 -5.58 19.81 6.91
C TYR A 23 -4.30 19.52 6.14
N ALA A 24 -3.25 20.33 6.30
CA ALA A 24 -1.97 20.12 5.63
C ALA A 24 -1.34 18.78 6.02
N THR A 25 -1.39 18.43 7.31
CA THR A 25 -0.84 17.17 7.83
C THR A 25 -1.61 15.96 7.30
N VAL A 26 -2.95 15.99 7.39
CA VAL A 26 -3.79 14.90 6.89
C VAL A 26 -3.67 14.78 5.38
N TYR A 27 -3.63 15.90 4.65
CA TYR A 27 -3.47 15.92 3.20
C TYR A 27 -2.12 15.33 2.78
N ALA A 28 -1.02 15.72 3.44
CA ALA A 28 0.30 15.18 3.17
C ALA A 28 0.34 13.66 3.41
N ALA A 29 -0.17 13.19 4.57
CA ALA A 29 -0.25 11.76 4.88
C ALA A 29 -1.11 10.98 3.88
N THR A 30 -2.25 11.55 3.47
CA THR A 30 -3.16 10.94 2.50
C THR A 30 -2.53 10.88 1.11
N ARG A 31 -1.81 11.92 0.70
CA ARG A 31 -1.10 11.97 -0.57
C ARG A 31 0.00 10.91 -0.62
N GLU A 32 0.79 10.77 0.43
CA GLU A 32 1.81 9.72 0.53
C GLU A 32 1.19 8.32 0.49
N ALA A 33 0.09 8.11 1.22
CA ALA A 33 -0.64 6.84 1.20
C ALA A 33 -1.23 6.52 -0.18
N MET A 34 -1.80 7.52 -0.88
CA MET A 34 -2.26 7.35 -2.27
C MET A 34 -1.11 7.00 -3.21
N LEU A 35 0.05 7.66 -3.07
CA LEU A 35 1.21 7.38 -3.92
C LEU A 35 1.75 5.97 -3.69
N ALA A 36 1.80 5.53 -2.43
CA ALA A 36 2.17 4.17 -2.06
C ALA A 36 1.19 3.13 -2.63
N THR A 37 -0.11 3.35 -2.49
CA THR A 37 -1.13 2.42 -3.02
C THR A 37 -1.12 2.36 -4.55
N VAL A 38 -0.94 3.48 -5.24
CA VAL A 38 -0.78 3.50 -6.70
C VAL A 38 0.47 2.73 -7.12
N ALA A 39 1.60 2.94 -6.44
CA ALA A 39 2.82 2.19 -6.70
C ALA A 39 2.60 0.68 -6.51
N THR A 40 1.96 0.26 -5.41
CA THR A 40 1.60 -1.15 -5.18
C THR A 40 0.74 -1.72 -6.29
N ILE A 41 -0.29 -0.98 -6.75
CA ILE A 41 -1.15 -1.42 -7.86
C ILE A 41 -0.33 -1.62 -9.14
N VAL A 42 0.56 -0.68 -9.47
CA VAL A 42 1.44 -0.79 -10.65
C VAL A 42 2.33 -2.03 -10.54
N TYR A 43 2.93 -2.28 -9.38
CA TYR A 43 3.73 -3.48 -9.15
C TYR A 43 2.92 -4.77 -9.26
N LEU A 44 1.68 -4.80 -8.75
CA LEU A 44 0.80 -5.96 -8.86
C LEU A 44 0.38 -6.23 -10.31
N VAL A 45 0.11 -5.19 -11.09
CA VAL A 45 -0.18 -5.32 -12.52
C VAL A 45 1.04 -5.87 -13.26
N LEU A 46 2.24 -5.36 -12.96
CA LEU A 46 3.48 -5.88 -13.54
C LEU A 46 3.70 -7.35 -13.16
N ALA A 47 3.50 -7.69 -11.88
CA ALA A 47 3.58 -9.06 -11.39
C ALA A 47 2.61 -9.98 -12.13
N ALA A 48 1.35 -9.57 -12.28
CA ALA A 48 0.34 -10.31 -13.03
C ALA A 48 0.79 -10.54 -14.47
N PHE A 49 1.36 -9.53 -15.13
CA PHE A 49 1.88 -9.67 -16.50
C PHE A 49 2.93 -10.78 -16.61
N PHE A 50 3.88 -10.84 -15.67
CA PHE A 50 4.88 -11.92 -15.64
C PHE A 50 4.28 -13.29 -15.35
N VAL A 51 3.31 -13.38 -14.42
CA VAL A 51 2.64 -14.64 -14.11
C VAL A 51 1.89 -15.16 -15.34
N PHE A 52 1.00 -14.34 -15.91
CA PHE A 52 0.19 -14.73 -17.07
C PHE A 52 1.04 -14.96 -18.31
N GLY A 53 2.03 -14.11 -18.57
CA GLY A 53 2.96 -14.28 -19.69
C GLY A 53 3.80 -15.56 -19.56
N GLY A 54 4.25 -15.91 -18.36
CA GLY A 54 4.98 -17.16 -18.12
C GLY A 54 4.09 -18.41 -18.28
N VAL A 55 2.83 -18.34 -17.83
CA VAL A 55 1.86 -19.42 -18.01
C VAL A 55 1.52 -19.60 -19.50
N ASP A 56 1.26 -18.49 -20.20
CA ASP A 56 1.00 -18.51 -21.63
C ASP A 56 2.17 -19.11 -22.42
N LEU A 57 3.40 -18.74 -22.06
CA LEU A 57 4.61 -19.31 -22.65
C LEU A 57 4.78 -20.80 -22.33
N ALA A 58 4.42 -21.24 -21.13
CA ALA A 58 4.46 -22.65 -20.75
C ALA A 58 3.45 -23.49 -21.55
N LEU A 59 2.28 -22.92 -21.88
CA LEU A 59 1.20 -23.60 -22.58
C LEU A 59 1.27 -23.48 -24.10
N SER A 60 1.89 -22.42 -24.63
CA SER A 60 1.95 -22.13 -26.07
C SER A 60 2.84 -23.07 -26.87
N ASN A 61 3.74 -23.82 -26.22
CA ASN A 61 4.64 -24.74 -26.90
C ASN A 61 4.78 -26.06 -26.13
N SER A 62 4.62 -27.19 -26.82
CA SER A 62 4.63 -28.55 -26.22
C SER A 62 6.01 -29.07 -25.82
N GLY A 63 7.05 -28.23 -25.85
CA GLY A 63 8.40 -28.61 -25.46
C GLY A 63 8.61 -28.47 -23.95
N THR A 64 9.29 -29.45 -23.33
CA THR A 64 9.70 -29.40 -21.92
C THR A 64 10.48 -28.11 -21.58
N GLY A 65 11.26 -27.58 -22.52
CA GLY A 65 11.95 -26.30 -22.37
C GLY A 65 11.00 -25.10 -22.20
N SER A 66 9.82 -25.13 -22.82
CA SER A 66 8.82 -24.07 -22.66
C SER A 66 8.17 -24.09 -21.29
N ILE A 67 7.91 -25.29 -20.75
CA ILE A 67 7.36 -25.47 -19.41
C ILE A 67 8.35 -24.94 -18.37
N VAL A 68 9.62 -25.34 -18.47
CA VAL A 68 10.67 -24.88 -17.53
C VAL A 68 10.80 -23.36 -17.62
N TRP A 69 10.96 -22.80 -18.82
CA TRP A 69 11.17 -21.36 -18.98
C TRP A 69 9.94 -20.55 -18.59
N GLY A 70 8.74 -20.97 -18.98
CA GLY A 70 7.48 -20.35 -18.59
C GLY A 70 7.28 -20.36 -17.08
N SER A 71 7.60 -21.48 -16.41
CA SER A 71 7.54 -21.58 -14.94
C SER A 71 8.52 -20.62 -14.24
N CYS A 72 9.74 -20.45 -14.76
CA CYS A 72 10.71 -19.50 -14.25
C CYS A 72 10.20 -18.06 -14.39
N VAL A 73 9.67 -17.69 -15.55
CA VAL A 73 9.12 -16.36 -15.81
C VAL A 73 7.91 -16.09 -14.90
N SER A 74 7.01 -17.06 -14.72
CA SER A 74 5.90 -16.91 -13.79
C SER A 74 6.35 -16.74 -12.35
N MET A 75 7.41 -17.42 -11.91
CA MET A 75 7.99 -17.24 -10.57
C MET A 75 8.50 -15.82 -10.32
N VAL A 76 9.07 -15.15 -11.34
CA VAL A 76 9.48 -13.75 -11.22
C VAL A 76 8.29 -12.86 -10.88
N GLY A 77 7.14 -13.07 -11.53
CA GLY A 77 5.92 -12.35 -11.21
C GLY A 77 5.44 -12.59 -9.77
N VAL A 78 5.51 -13.83 -9.28
CA VAL A 78 5.16 -14.17 -7.89
C VAL A 78 6.07 -13.45 -6.88
N VAL A 79 7.38 -13.40 -7.14
CA VAL A 79 8.34 -12.68 -6.27
C VAL A 79 8.02 -11.19 -6.22
N ILE A 80 7.73 -10.57 -7.37
CA ILE A 80 7.36 -9.15 -7.43
C ILE A 80 6.07 -8.89 -6.63
N ALA A 81 5.06 -9.76 -6.74
CA ALA A 81 3.84 -9.64 -5.95
C ALA A 81 4.08 -9.79 -4.44
N ALA A 82 4.98 -10.69 -4.03
CA ALA A 82 5.33 -10.89 -2.63
C ALA A 82 6.03 -9.67 -2.02
N GLU A 83 6.91 -9.01 -2.79
CA GLU A 83 7.55 -7.75 -2.37
C GLU A 83 6.54 -6.60 -2.31
N ALA A 84 5.67 -6.46 -3.32
CA ALA A 84 4.66 -5.39 -3.38
C ALA A 84 3.63 -5.46 -2.24
N THR A 85 3.36 -6.66 -1.73
CA THR A 85 2.42 -6.91 -0.62
C THR A 85 3.09 -6.94 0.76
N GLY A 86 4.42 -6.82 0.82
CA GLY A 86 5.17 -6.85 2.07
C GLY A 86 5.27 -8.24 2.73
N VAL A 87 4.94 -9.32 2.01
CA VAL A 87 5.03 -10.70 2.51
C VAL A 87 6.49 -11.08 2.82
N THR A 88 7.44 -10.54 2.08
CA THR A 88 8.89 -10.72 2.28
C THR A 88 9.40 -10.02 3.55
N SER A 89 8.89 -8.82 3.85
CA SER A 89 9.13 -8.11 5.11
C SER A 89 8.65 -8.91 6.32
N LEU A 90 7.48 -9.55 6.20
CA LEU A 90 6.88 -10.39 7.24
C LEU A 90 7.69 -11.68 7.48
N SER A 91 8.19 -12.31 6.41
CA SER A 91 9.08 -13.48 6.49
C SER A 91 10.43 -13.17 7.16
N SER A 92 10.98 -11.97 6.94
CA SER A 92 12.26 -11.55 7.57
C SER A 92 12.17 -11.36 9.09
N ARG A 93 10.98 -11.07 9.63
CA ARG A 93 10.75 -10.92 11.08
C ARG A 93 10.71 -12.24 11.85
N PHE A 94 10.53 -13.36 11.16
CA PHE A 94 10.48 -14.70 11.77
C PHE A 94 11.79 -15.48 11.63
N ARG A 95 12.86 -14.84 11.15
CA ARG A 95 14.16 -15.45 10.95
C ARG A 95 15.20 -14.95 11.96
#